data_AF-A0A350X4I9-F1
#
_entry.id   AF-A0A350X4I9-F1
#
_cell.length_a   1.000
_cell.length_b   1.000
_cell.length_c   1.000
_cell.angle_alpha   90.00
_cell.angle_beta   90.00
_cell.angle_gamma   90.00
#
_symmetry.space_group_name_H-M   'P 1'
#
loop_
_entity.id
_entity.type
_entity.pdbx_description
1 polymer ?
#
loop_
_entity_poly.entity_id
_entity_poly.type
_entity_poly.pdbx_seq_one_letter_code
_entity_poly.pdbx_strand_id
1 'polypeptide(L)'
;MQQIDFREIENFELAYAERLKDLIKLHAEDRKIIVMHVGGIVIECLLKSILVRQHQITKEYYRNWYNNEAVNGVETSLVENDFSRRKKSEIRQHIFSYGVCINPEHKIEEAINKISFLYDLYADDEQIRSYVQVIQDPLNVGSFIDLRYCVQSEHLNIEEVFLNWNQAFQFLHNWVLTNRSHMEVE
;
A
#
# COMPACT_ATOMS: atom_id res chain seq x y z
N MET A 1 19.73 -26.06 -10.23
CA MET A 1 18.39 -25.63 -9.77
C MET A 1 18.29 -24.14 -10.03
N GLN A 2 17.21 -23.66 -10.67
CA GLN A 2 17.02 -22.21 -10.81
C GLN A 2 16.66 -21.67 -9.42
N GLN A 3 17.55 -20.88 -8.83
CA GLN A 3 17.28 -20.20 -7.57
C GLN A 3 16.25 -19.10 -7.85
N ILE A 4 15.11 -19.12 -7.13
CA ILE A 4 14.15 -18.03 -7.20
C ILE A 4 14.74 -16.85 -6.41
N ASP A 5 14.79 -15.69 -7.05
CA ASP A 5 15.26 -14.47 -6.42
C ASP A 5 14.08 -13.76 -5.72
N PHE A 6 13.78 -14.23 -4.50
CA PHE A 6 12.86 -13.53 -3.60
C PHE A 6 13.57 -12.30 -3.01
N ARG A 7 13.00 -11.12 -3.24
CA ARG A 7 13.54 -9.87 -2.70
C ARG A 7 13.04 -9.65 -1.28
N GLU A 8 13.83 -8.97 -0.45
CA GLU A 8 13.34 -8.50 0.85
C GLU A 8 12.20 -7.50 0.66
N ILE A 9 11.20 -7.59 1.53
CA ILE A 9 10.12 -6.60 1.56
C ILE A 9 10.66 -5.25 2.04
N GLU A 10 10.14 -4.17 1.46
CA GLU A 10 10.44 -2.82 1.91
C GLU A 10 9.99 -2.60 3.37
N ASN A 11 10.77 -1.82 4.13
CA ASN A 11 10.39 -1.42 5.48
C ASN A 11 9.36 -0.29 5.42
N PHE A 12 8.09 -0.65 5.20
CA PHE A 12 6.99 0.30 5.09
C PHE A 12 6.72 1.12 6.37
N GLU A 13 7.05 0.60 7.55
CA GLU A 13 6.92 1.35 8.81
C GLU A 13 7.92 2.53 8.83
N LEU A 14 9.18 2.28 8.46
CA LEU A 14 10.18 3.34 8.35
C LEU A 14 9.85 4.29 7.20
N ALA A 15 9.42 3.77 6.05
CA ALA A 15 9.00 4.60 4.92
C ALA A 15 7.84 5.53 5.31
N TYR A 16 6.82 5.00 6.00
CA TYR A 16 5.72 5.79 6.56
C TYR A 16 6.23 6.91 7.47
N ALA A 17 7.11 6.59 8.44
CA ALA A 17 7.63 7.57 9.38
C ALA A 17 8.42 8.70 8.69
N GLU A 18 9.24 8.37 7.69
CA GLU A 18 9.99 9.38 6.92
C GLU A 18 9.08 10.22 6.01
N ARG A 19 8.11 9.59 5.32
CA ARG A 19 7.16 10.32 4.47
C ARG A 19 6.25 11.24 5.27
N LEU A 20 5.88 10.87 6.49
CA LEU A 20 5.10 11.74 7.38
C LEU A 20 5.91 12.99 7.78
N LYS A 21 7.22 12.85 8.05
CA LYS A 21 8.11 13.99 8.31
C LYS A 21 8.22 14.90 7.08
N ASP A 22 8.35 14.32 5.90
CA ASP A 22 8.40 15.07 4.64
C ASP A 22 7.10 15.85 4.42
N LEU A 23 5.94 15.22 4.64
CA LEU A 23 4.62 15.84 4.52
C LEU A 23 4.48 17.07 5.41
N ILE A 24 4.88 16.97 6.68
CA ILE A 24 4.81 18.08 7.65
C ILE A 24 5.62 19.28 7.17
N LYS A 25 6.83 19.05 6.62
CA LYS A 25 7.66 20.12 6.08
C LYS A 25 7.04 20.76 4.84
N LEU A 26 6.57 19.95 3.90
CA LEU A 26 5.96 20.43 2.64
C LEU A 26 4.68 21.23 2.89
N HIS A 27 3.90 20.84 3.90
CA HIS A 27 2.69 21.54 4.29
C HIS A 27 3.00 22.97 4.80
N ALA A 28 4.15 23.19 5.44
CA ALA A 28 4.57 24.52 5.89
C ALA A 28 4.97 25.46 4.74
N GLU A 29 5.31 24.92 3.57
CA GLU A 29 5.73 25.68 2.38
C GLU A 29 4.58 25.97 1.39
N ASP A 30 3.34 25.63 1.75
CA ASP A 30 2.14 25.80 0.91
C ASP A 30 2.22 25.11 -0.48
N ARG A 31 2.94 23.98 -0.55
CA ARG A 31 3.12 23.22 -1.79
C ARG A 31 2.00 22.20 -1.99
N LYS A 32 0.78 22.67 -2.27
CA LYS A 32 -0.45 21.85 -2.22
C LYS A 32 -0.40 20.55 -3.05
N ILE A 33 0.07 20.61 -4.30
CA ILE A 33 0.14 19.42 -5.18
C ILE A 33 1.06 18.34 -4.59
N ILE A 34 2.27 18.71 -4.16
CA ILE A 34 3.22 17.75 -3.61
C ILE A 34 2.79 17.27 -2.22
N VAL A 35 2.10 18.10 -1.43
CA VAL A 35 1.49 17.69 -0.16
C VAL A 35 0.44 16.61 -0.41
N MET A 36 -0.43 16.77 -1.41
CA MET A 36 -1.41 15.74 -1.77
C MET A 36 -0.75 14.45 -2.26
N HIS A 37 0.28 14.57 -3.11
CA HIS A 37 1.08 13.44 -3.58
C HIS A 37 1.70 12.65 -2.43
N VAL A 38 2.45 13.34 -1.55
CA VAL A 38 3.16 12.72 -0.44
C VAL A 38 2.17 12.22 0.61
N GLY A 39 1.05 12.89 0.84
CA GLY A 39 0.02 12.43 1.77
C GLY A 39 -0.63 11.12 1.32
N GLY A 40 -0.87 10.94 0.02
CA GLY A 40 -1.29 9.64 -0.52
C GLY A 40 -0.25 8.54 -0.25
N ILE A 41 1.04 8.84 -0.45
CA ILE A 41 2.15 7.91 -0.14
C ILE A 41 2.18 7.58 1.37
N VAL A 42 1.94 8.56 2.25
CA VAL A 42 1.89 8.33 3.71
C VAL A 42 0.81 7.30 4.06
N ILE A 43 -0.40 7.45 3.52
CA ILE A 43 -1.49 6.48 3.74
C ILE A 43 -1.14 5.11 3.15
N GLU A 44 -0.58 5.07 1.94
CA GLU A 44 -0.14 3.83 1.29
C GLU A 44 0.89 3.09 2.16
N CYS A 45 1.96 3.75 2.59
CA CYS A 45 2.98 3.15 3.44
C CYS A 45 2.41 2.67 4.77
N LEU A 46 1.50 3.44 5.38
CA LEU A 46 0.84 3.04 6.63
C LEU A 46 0.04 1.75 6.45
N LEU A 47 -0.82 1.67 5.43
CA LEU A 47 -1.62 0.47 5.16
C LEU A 47 -0.74 -0.73 4.79
N LYS A 48 0.31 -0.53 3.99
CA LYS A 48 1.26 -1.61 3.65
C LYS A 48 2.03 -2.10 4.87
N SER A 49 2.39 -1.23 5.82
CA SER A 49 3.02 -1.63 7.08
C SER A 49 2.12 -2.57 7.89
N ILE A 50 0.81 -2.28 7.90
CA ILE A 50 -0.21 -3.11 8.55
C ILE A 50 -0.33 -4.47 7.86
N LEU A 51 -0.43 -4.50 6.52
CA LEU A 51 -0.51 -5.74 5.75
C LEU A 51 0.72 -6.63 5.96
N VAL A 52 1.91 -6.04 5.94
CA VAL A 52 3.17 -6.77 6.16
C VAL A 52 3.17 -7.40 7.54
N ARG A 53 2.73 -6.68 8.57
CA ARG A 53 2.62 -7.21 9.94
C ARG A 53 1.56 -8.32 10.04
N GLN A 54 0.34 -8.07 9.54
CA GLN A 54 -0.80 -9.00 9.60
C GLN A 54 -0.46 -10.37 8.99
N HIS A 55 0.25 -10.37 7.86
CA HIS A 55 0.59 -11.60 7.13
C HIS A 55 2.01 -12.10 7.38
N GLN A 56 2.77 -11.46 8.28
CA GLN A 56 4.18 -11.76 8.57
C GLN A 56 5.05 -11.81 7.30
N ILE A 57 4.81 -10.87 6.39
CA ILE A 57 5.46 -10.83 5.08
C ILE A 57 6.93 -10.44 5.26
N THR A 58 7.82 -11.18 4.61
CA THR A 58 9.26 -10.92 4.64
C THR A 58 9.84 -10.77 3.24
N LYS A 59 9.18 -11.35 2.23
CA LYS A 59 9.69 -11.45 0.87
C LYS A 59 8.66 -11.05 -0.17
N GLU A 60 9.16 -10.67 -1.34
CA GLU A 60 8.34 -10.45 -2.53
C GLU A 60 8.92 -11.09 -3.78
N TYR A 61 8.02 -11.49 -4.69
CA TYR A 61 8.36 -11.95 -6.02
C TYR A 61 7.28 -11.51 -7.02
N TYR A 62 7.71 -10.72 -8.01
CA TYR A 62 6.81 -9.96 -8.89
C TYR A 62 5.85 -9.05 -8.12
N ARG A 63 4.58 -9.46 -7.98
CA ARG A 63 3.52 -8.74 -7.27
C ARG A 63 2.94 -9.54 -6.11
N ASN A 64 3.49 -10.72 -5.84
CA ASN A 64 3.09 -11.54 -4.72
C ASN A 64 4.05 -11.31 -3.55
N TRP A 65 3.46 -11.27 -2.37
CA TRP A 65 4.14 -11.17 -1.10
C TRP A 65 4.07 -12.51 -0.38
N TYR A 66 5.15 -12.81 0.34
CA TYR A 66 5.40 -14.11 0.94
C TYR A 66 5.89 -13.91 2.37
N ASN A 67 5.43 -14.78 3.27
CA ASN A 67 6.08 -14.99 4.55
C ASN A 67 7.13 -16.12 4.42
N ASN A 68 7.89 -16.36 5.49
CA ASN A 68 8.95 -17.38 5.47
C ASN A 68 8.42 -18.80 5.22
N GLU A 69 7.24 -19.14 5.73
CA GLU A 69 6.61 -20.45 5.51
C GLU A 69 6.30 -20.68 4.03
N ALA A 70 5.71 -19.69 3.37
CA ALA A 70 5.41 -19.74 1.96
C ALA A 70 6.67 -19.89 1.09
N VAL A 71 7.75 -19.17 1.42
CA VAL A 71 9.04 -19.30 0.72
C VAL A 71 9.60 -20.71 0.88
N ASN A 72 9.63 -21.25 2.11
CA ASN A 72 10.09 -22.61 2.38
C ASN A 72 9.24 -23.65 1.61
N GLY A 73 7.93 -23.44 1.53
CA GLY A 73 7.01 -24.28 0.78
C GLY A 73 7.31 -24.30 -0.72
N VAL A 74 7.60 -23.14 -1.31
CA VAL A 74 8.03 -23.04 -2.71
C VAL A 74 9.35 -23.77 -2.92
N GLU A 75 10.36 -23.49 -2.09
CA GLU A 75 11.69 -24.09 -2.23
C GLU A 75 11.66 -25.61 -2.11
N THR A 76 10.94 -26.14 -1.13
CA THR A 76 10.76 -27.59 -0.93
C THR A 76 10.07 -28.23 -2.13
N SER A 77 8.94 -27.66 -2.56
CA SER A 77 8.18 -28.20 -3.68
C SER A 77 8.95 -28.17 -5.00
N LEU A 78 9.79 -27.15 -5.22
CA LEU A 78 10.65 -27.09 -6.40
C LEU A 78 11.68 -28.22 -6.46
N VAL A 79 12.24 -28.61 -5.32
CA VAL A 79 13.19 -29.73 -5.21
C VAL A 79 12.48 -31.06 -5.47
N GLU A 80 11.32 -31.28 -4.86
CA GLU A 80 10.60 -32.56 -4.92
C GLU A 80 10.06 -32.90 -6.32
N ASN A 81 9.59 -31.89 -7.07
CA ASN A 81 8.86 -32.11 -8.32
C ASN A 81 9.73 -32.10 -9.60
N ASP A 82 11.05 -31.98 -9.49
CA ASP A 82 12.00 -31.81 -10.61
C ASP A 82 11.45 -30.88 -11.73
N PHE A 83 11.32 -29.59 -11.40
CA PHE A 83 10.80 -28.59 -12.34
C PHE A 83 11.75 -28.27 -13.51
N SER A 84 12.90 -28.94 -13.64
CA SER A 84 13.90 -28.67 -14.68
C SER A 84 13.37 -28.81 -16.12
N ARG A 85 12.34 -29.64 -16.31
CA ARG A 85 11.74 -29.95 -17.62
C ARG A 85 10.44 -29.19 -17.91
N ARG A 86 9.93 -28.40 -16.96
CA ARG A 86 8.64 -27.69 -17.12
C ARG A 86 8.79 -26.33 -17.80
N LYS A 87 7.69 -25.83 -18.36
CA LYS A 87 7.66 -24.49 -18.96
C LYS A 87 7.80 -23.43 -17.85
N LYS A 88 8.54 -22.35 -18.12
CA LYS A 88 8.70 -21.21 -17.19
C LYS A 88 7.36 -20.63 -16.68
N SER A 89 6.29 -20.71 -17.47
CA SER A 89 4.95 -20.27 -17.06
C SER A 89 4.34 -21.15 -15.96
N GLU A 90 4.53 -22.47 -16.05
CA GLU A 90 4.00 -23.45 -15.08
C GLU A 90 4.73 -23.31 -13.75
N ILE A 91 6.06 -23.13 -13.79
CA ILE A 91 6.87 -22.85 -12.60
C ILE A 91 6.39 -21.58 -11.92
N ARG A 92 6.14 -20.50 -12.68
CA ARG A 92 5.64 -19.23 -12.11
C ARG A 92 4.26 -19.37 -11.48
N GLN A 93 3.32 -20.06 -12.13
CA GLN A 93 2.00 -20.31 -11.55
C GLN A 93 2.09 -21.10 -10.25
N HIS A 94 2.99 -22.08 -10.20
CA HIS A 94 3.25 -22.84 -8.97
C HIS A 94 3.85 -21.96 -7.87
N ILE A 95 4.83 -21.10 -8.17
CA ILE A 95 5.37 -20.15 -7.17
C ILE A 95 4.28 -19.19 -6.68
N PHE A 96 3.39 -18.73 -7.57
CA PHE A 96 2.32 -17.81 -7.22
C PHE A 96 1.24 -18.43 -6.34
N SER A 97 1.05 -19.76 -6.37
CA SER A 97 0.05 -20.41 -5.49
C SER A 97 0.42 -20.37 -4.01
N TYR A 98 1.67 -20.05 -3.67
CA TYR A 98 2.12 -19.86 -2.29
C TYR A 98 2.07 -18.39 -1.83
N GLY A 99 1.75 -17.44 -2.72
CA GLY A 99 1.64 -16.03 -2.33
C GLY A 99 0.57 -15.85 -1.25
N VAL A 100 0.91 -15.16 -0.15
CA VAL A 100 -0.02 -14.94 0.96
C VAL A 100 -0.84 -13.66 0.79
N CYS A 101 -0.28 -12.70 0.05
CA CYS A 101 -0.93 -11.44 -0.26
C CYS A 101 -0.47 -10.95 -1.64
N ILE A 102 -1.38 -10.42 -2.44
CA ILE A 102 -1.03 -9.67 -3.65
C ILE A 102 -0.78 -8.22 -3.24
N ASN A 103 0.33 -7.63 -3.70
CA ASN A 103 0.68 -6.23 -3.46
C ASN A 103 -0.45 -5.32 -3.98
N PRO A 104 -1.04 -4.46 -3.13
CA PRO A 104 -2.13 -3.55 -3.52
C PRO A 104 -1.67 -2.40 -4.43
N GLU A 105 -0.40 -2.35 -4.82
CA GLU A 105 0.22 -1.27 -5.60
C GLU A 105 -0.01 0.08 -4.93
N HIS A 106 -0.68 1.02 -5.61
CA HIS A 106 -0.98 2.38 -5.12
C HIS A 106 -2.47 2.58 -4.82
N LYS A 107 -3.21 1.49 -4.64
CA LYS A 107 -4.66 1.53 -4.43
C LYS A 107 -4.99 1.40 -2.95
N ILE A 108 -5.44 2.50 -2.36
CA ILE A 108 -5.77 2.60 -0.93
C ILE A 108 -6.91 1.65 -0.58
N GLU A 109 -7.97 1.63 -1.37
CA GLU A 109 -9.11 0.72 -1.19
C GLU A 109 -8.70 -0.76 -1.24
N GLU A 110 -7.84 -1.14 -2.20
CA GLU A 110 -7.36 -2.51 -2.32
C GLU A 110 -6.53 -2.92 -1.09
N ALA A 111 -5.75 -2.00 -0.53
CA ALA A 111 -5.00 -2.25 0.70
C ALA A 111 -5.92 -2.41 1.91
N ILE A 112 -6.91 -1.51 2.09
CA ILE A 112 -7.89 -1.58 3.18
C ILE A 112 -8.66 -2.90 3.14
N ASN A 113 -9.12 -3.31 1.95
CA ASN A 113 -9.90 -4.52 1.79
C ASN A 113 -9.12 -5.82 2.10
N LYS A 114 -7.79 -5.75 2.17
CA LYS A 114 -6.93 -6.88 2.56
C LYS A 114 -6.61 -6.88 4.06
N ILE A 115 -6.96 -5.84 4.80
CA ILE A 115 -6.75 -5.73 6.26
C ILE A 115 -8.02 -6.18 6.96
N SER A 116 -7.96 -7.31 7.68
CA SER A 116 -9.16 -8.02 8.14
C SER A 116 -10.05 -7.17 9.04
N PHE A 117 -9.46 -6.42 9.96
CA PHE A 117 -10.19 -5.57 10.90
C PHE A 117 -10.63 -4.22 10.32
N LEU A 118 -10.12 -3.82 9.15
CA LEU A 118 -10.57 -2.61 8.47
C LEU A 118 -11.65 -2.89 7.42
N TYR A 119 -11.69 -4.11 6.86
CA TYR A 119 -12.59 -4.46 5.77
C TYR A 119 -14.06 -4.18 6.10
N ASP A 120 -14.59 -4.73 7.19
CA ASP A 120 -16.00 -4.55 7.55
C ASP A 120 -16.30 -3.08 7.91
N LEU A 121 -15.39 -2.42 8.64
CA LEU A 121 -15.52 -1.00 9.00
C LEU A 121 -15.57 -0.08 7.77
N TYR A 122 -14.78 -0.40 6.74
CA TYR A 122 -14.76 0.32 5.47
C TYR A 122 -16.01 0.03 4.61
N ALA A 123 -16.46 -1.23 4.60
CA ALA A 123 -17.63 -1.65 3.84
C ALA A 123 -18.93 -1.01 4.36
N ASP A 124 -19.01 -0.71 5.65
CA ASP A 124 -20.22 -0.16 6.27
C ASP A 124 -20.28 1.39 6.31
N ASP A 125 -19.16 2.08 6.05
CA ASP A 125 -19.07 3.55 6.20
C ASP A 125 -18.87 4.28 4.85
N GLU A 126 -19.92 4.97 4.39
CA GLU A 126 -19.89 5.76 3.15
C GLU A 126 -18.94 6.97 3.21
N GLN A 127 -18.79 7.59 4.39
CA GLN A 127 -17.91 8.72 4.56
C GLN A 127 -16.44 8.30 4.40
N ILE A 128 -16.06 7.15 4.97
CA ILE A 128 -14.71 6.59 4.81
C ILE A 128 -14.43 6.30 3.34
N ARG A 129 -15.37 5.68 2.62
CA ARG A 129 -15.23 5.41 1.17
C ARG A 129 -15.03 6.69 0.37
N SER A 130 -15.81 7.73 0.66
CA SER A 130 -15.66 9.05 0.04
C SER A 130 -14.27 9.64 0.30
N TYR A 131 -13.77 9.58 1.55
CA TYR A 131 -12.43 10.06 1.87
C TYR A 131 -11.30 9.25 1.21
N VAL A 132 -11.46 7.94 1.09
CA VAL A 132 -10.53 7.10 0.32
C VAL A 132 -10.47 7.56 -1.13
N GLN A 133 -11.61 7.83 -1.78
CA GLN A 133 -11.64 8.33 -3.15
C GLN A 133 -10.96 9.71 -3.29
N VAL A 134 -11.26 10.63 -2.38
CA VAL A 134 -10.65 11.97 -2.35
C VAL A 134 -9.12 11.89 -2.23
N ILE A 135 -8.59 10.96 -1.43
CA ILE A 135 -7.13 10.79 -1.28
C ILE A 135 -6.55 10.03 -2.47
N GLN A 136 -7.27 9.04 -3.00
CA GLN A 136 -6.82 8.22 -4.11
C GLN A 136 -6.59 9.06 -5.37
N ASP A 137 -7.53 9.94 -5.71
CA ASP A 137 -7.45 10.80 -6.90
C ASP A 137 -7.86 12.26 -6.60
N PRO A 138 -6.96 13.05 -5.98
CA PRO A 138 -7.32 14.37 -5.45
C PRO A 138 -7.75 15.38 -6.52
N LEU A 139 -7.27 15.23 -7.75
CA LEU A 139 -7.49 16.17 -8.85
C LEU A 139 -8.23 15.57 -10.04
N ASN A 140 -8.76 14.35 -9.92
CA ASN A 140 -9.38 13.60 -11.02
C ASN A 140 -8.43 13.44 -12.22
N VAL A 141 -7.15 13.19 -11.93
CA VAL A 141 -6.08 13.02 -12.93
C VAL A 141 -5.53 11.59 -12.93
N GLY A 142 -6.13 10.68 -12.16
CA GLY A 142 -5.74 9.28 -12.05
C GLY A 142 -5.52 8.90 -10.60
N SER A 143 -4.31 9.09 -10.09
CA SER A 143 -3.97 8.80 -8.70
C SER A 143 -3.10 9.87 -8.05
N PHE A 144 -3.00 9.84 -6.72
CA PHE A 144 -2.03 10.66 -6.00
C PHE A 144 -0.59 10.47 -6.50
N ILE A 145 -0.25 9.35 -7.14
CA ILE A 145 1.06 9.12 -7.78
C ILE A 145 1.25 9.96 -9.05
N ASP A 146 0.18 10.22 -9.78
CA ASP A 146 0.22 10.98 -11.04
C ASP A 146 0.40 12.48 -10.82
N LEU A 147 0.10 12.96 -9.59
CA LEU A 147 0.34 14.33 -9.15
C LEU A 147 1.80 14.78 -9.29
N ARG A 148 2.76 13.86 -9.41
CA ARG A 148 4.18 14.15 -9.69
C ARG A 148 4.39 14.95 -10.99
N TYR A 149 3.42 14.89 -11.91
CA TYR A 149 3.48 15.58 -13.20
C TYR A 149 2.54 16.79 -13.27
N CYS A 150 1.82 17.10 -12.20
CA CYS A 150 0.87 18.22 -12.17
C CYS A 150 1.54 19.53 -11.74
N VAL A 151 1.11 20.64 -12.35
CA VAL A 151 1.58 21.98 -12.00
C VAL A 151 0.46 22.74 -11.29
N GLN A 152 0.73 23.27 -10.10
CA GLN A 152 -0.27 23.95 -9.28
C GLN A 152 -0.98 25.11 -10.01
N SER A 153 -0.28 25.85 -10.87
CA SER A 153 -0.85 26.98 -11.63
C SER A 153 -1.91 26.57 -12.67
N GLU A 154 -2.02 25.28 -12.99
CA GLU A 154 -3.01 24.77 -13.95
C GLU A 154 -4.37 24.45 -13.29
N HIS A 155 -4.46 24.56 -11.96
CA HIS A 155 -5.65 24.20 -11.19
C HIS A 155 -6.29 25.43 -10.52
N LEU A 156 -7.35 25.97 -11.15
CA LEU A 156 -8.02 27.19 -10.70
C LEU A 156 -8.72 27.08 -9.34
N ASN A 157 -9.07 25.87 -8.90
CA ASN A 157 -9.78 25.58 -7.64
C ASN A 157 -8.90 24.83 -6.62
N ILE A 158 -7.57 24.96 -6.72
CA ILE A 158 -6.63 24.18 -5.88
C ILE A 158 -6.84 24.38 -4.38
N GLU A 159 -7.27 25.56 -3.93
CA GLU A 159 -7.53 25.84 -2.51
C GLU A 159 -8.68 24.99 -1.96
N GLU A 160 -9.80 24.94 -2.67
CA GLU A 160 -10.99 24.17 -2.28
C GLU A 160 -10.70 22.66 -2.32
N VAL A 161 -10.04 22.20 -3.39
CA VAL A 161 -9.61 20.81 -3.53
C VAL A 161 -8.69 20.41 -2.37
N PHE A 162 -7.69 21.25 -2.08
CA PHE A 162 -6.74 20.98 -1.02
C PHE A 162 -7.39 20.96 0.36
N LEU A 163 -8.34 21.86 0.64
CA LEU A 163 -9.07 21.88 1.91
C LEU A 163 -9.86 20.59 2.12
N ASN A 164 -10.61 20.16 1.10
CA ASN A 164 -11.37 18.90 1.13
C ASN A 164 -10.43 17.70 1.28
N TRP A 165 -9.34 17.66 0.51
CA TRP A 165 -8.34 16.61 0.59
C TRP A 165 -7.68 16.54 1.96
N ASN A 166 -7.30 17.68 2.56
CA ASN A 166 -6.64 17.71 3.85
C ASN A 166 -7.57 17.23 4.97
N GLN A 167 -8.86 17.58 4.92
CA GLN A 167 -9.85 17.04 5.84
C GLN A 167 -9.96 15.50 5.70
N ALA A 168 -10.06 15.00 4.46
CA ALA A 168 -10.11 13.56 4.20
C ALA A 168 -8.84 12.85 4.70
N PHE A 169 -7.67 13.41 4.41
CA PHE A 169 -6.37 12.87 4.84
C PHE A 169 -6.28 12.78 6.37
N GLN A 170 -6.57 13.88 7.08
CA GLN A 170 -6.52 13.90 8.55
C GLN A 170 -7.49 12.89 9.16
N PHE A 171 -8.70 12.79 8.62
CA PHE A 171 -9.67 11.81 9.07
C PHE A 171 -9.17 10.39 8.85
N LEU A 172 -8.82 10.03 7.61
CA LEU A 172 -8.44 8.66 7.26
C LEU A 172 -7.15 8.24 7.98
N HIS A 173 -6.17 9.13 8.07
CA HIS A 173 -4.92 8.87 8.80
C HIS A 173 -5.19 8.52 10.27
N ASN A 174 -5.99 9.32 10.96
CA ASN A 174 -6.37 9.07 12.35
C ASN A 174 -7.23 7.82 12.51
N TRP A 175 -8.16 7.57 11.57
CA TRP A 175 -8.98 6.37 11.56
C TRP A 175 -8.13 5.10 11.43
N VAL A 176 -7.16 5.06 10.50
CA VAL A 176 -6.25 3.92 10.34
C VAL A 176 -5.40 3.73 11.60
N LEU A 177 -4.84 4.80 12.17
CA LEU A 177 -4.01 4.71 13.39
C LEU A 177 -4.81 4.21 14.60
N THR A 178 -6.03 4.70 14.77
CA THR A 178 -6.91 4.28 15.88
C THR A 178 -7.21 2.78 15.78
N ASN A 179 -7.57 2.30 14.60
CA ASN A 179 -7.89 0.89 14.40
C ASN A 179 -6.63 -0.01 14.39
N ARG A 180 -5.47 0.51 13.95
CA ARG A 180 -4.18 -0.20 14.03
C ARG A 180 -3.79 -0.51 15.47
N SER A 181 -4.12 0.35 16.43
CA SER A 181 -3.72 0.16 17.84
C SER A 181 -4.18 -1.18 18.43
N HIS A 182 -5.23 -1.78 17.87
CA HIS A 182 -5.69 -3.13 18.22
C HIS A 182 -4.68 -4.24 17.89
N MET A 183 -3.72 -4.01 16.98
CA MET A 183 -2.65 -4.94 16.65
C MET A 183 -1.46 -4.88 17.63
N GLU A 184 -1.35 -3.84 18.46
CA GLU A 184 -0.20 -3.63 19.35
C GLU A 184 -0.45 -4.19 20.77
N VAL A 185 -1.59 -4.87 20.99
CA VAL A 185 -2.05 -5.41 22.28
C VAL A 185 -1.99 -6.95 22.36
N GLU A 186 -1.45 -7.63 21.34
CA GLU A 186 -1.20 -9.09 21.35
C GLU A 186 0.27 -9.45 21.62
#